data_AF-A0AAD9LBS8-F1
#
_entry.id   AF-A0AAD9LBS8-F1
#
_cell.length_a   1.000
_cell.length_b   1.000
_cell.length_c   1.000
_cell.angle_alpha   90.00
_cell.angle_beta   90.00
_cell.angle_gamma   90.00
#
_symmetry.space_group_name_H-M   'P 1'
#
loop_
_entity.id
_entity.type
_entity.pdbx_description
1 polymer ?
#
loop_
_entity_poly.entity_id
_entity_poly.type
_entity_poly.pdbx_seq_one_letter_code
_entity_poly.pdbx_strand_id
1 'polypeptide(L)'
;MARARAVLEYDRAAADFSATNESAIKGLQEIGKQKWAIANSPCTRFNTLTSNNVESVNCALTGIRSLPILDCLIEIERNVARKWMEKTKKADIWGVS
;
A
#
# COMPACT_ATOMS: atom_id res chain seq x y z
N MET A 1 5.85 -10.57 -3.07
CA MET A 1 4.56 -10.74 -2.37
C MET A 1 3.59 -11.41 -3.34
N ALA A 2 3.24 -12.68 -3.12
CA ALA A 2 2.57 -13.52 -4.10
C ALA A 2 1.18 -12.97 -4.47
N ARG A 3 0.98 -12.68 -5.76
CA ARG A 3 -0.32 -12.30 -6.35
C ARG A 3 -1.19 -13.54 -6.58
N ALA A 4 -1.27 -14.44 -5.60
CA ALA A 4 -2.05 -15.67 -5.71
C ALA A 4 -3.53 -15.28 -5.82
N ARG A 5 -4.09 -15.43 -7.03
CA ARG A 5 -5.50 -15.14 -7.32
C ARG A 5 -6.37 -16.38 -7.09
N ALA A 6 -5.76 -17.56 -7.17
CA ALA A 6 -6.41 -18.84 -6.89
C ALA A 6 -6.01 -19.40 -5.51
N VAL A 7 -6.92 -20.14 -4.87
CA VAL A 7 -6.69 -20.77 -3.55
C VAL A 7 -5.51 -21.76 -3.58
N LEU A 8 -5.37 -22.52 -4.67
CA LEU A 8 -4.25 -23.46 -4.85
C LEU A 8 -2.88 -22.76 -4.91
N GLU A 9 -2.82 -21.57 -5.52
CA GLU A 9 -1.59 -20.76 -5.55
C GLU A 9 -1.26 -20.21 -4.16
N TYR A 10 -2.28 -19.89 -3.37
CA TYR A 10 -2.12 -19.48 -1.97
C TYR A 10 -1.52 -20.61 -1.13
N ASP A 11 -2.03 -21.84 -1.25
CA ASP A 11 -1.56 -22.96 -0.42
C ASP A 11 -0.09 -23.29 -0.71
N ARG A 12 0.32 -23.24 -1.99
CA ARG A 12 1.73 -23.40 -2.36
C ARG A 12 2.61 -22.28 -1.80
N ALA A 13 2.20 -21.02 -1.98
CA ALA A 13 2.95 -19.88 -1.47
C ALA A 13 3.03 -19.87 0.07
N ALA A 14 1.97 -20.33 0.75
CA ALA A 14 1.97 -20.49 2.20
C ALA A 14 2.95 -21.59 2.64
N ALA A 15 2.97 -22.74 1.96
CA ALA A 15 3.95 -23.79 2.24
C ALA A 15 5.39 -23.27 2.08
N ASP A 16 5.71 -22.61 0.98
CA ASP A 16 7.05 -22.02 0.73
C ASP A 16 7.43 -20.97 1.79
N PHE A 17 6.46 -20.14 2.20
CA PHE A 17 6.70 -19.09 3.18
C PHE A 17 6.87 -19.65 4.60
N SER A 18 6.15 -20.72 4.98
CA SER A 18 6.37 -21.43 6.26
C SER A 18 7.76 -22.06 6.35
N ALA A 19 8.27 -22.60 5.24
CA ALA A 19 9.61 -23.17 5.18
C ALA A 19 10.71 -22.11 5.35
N THR A 20 10.43 -20.85 5.00
CA THR A 20 11.39 -19.74 5.12
C THR A 20 11.29 -19.02 6.46
N ASN A 21 10.07 -18.74 6.94
CA ASN A 21 9.83 -18.02 8.19
C ASN A 21 8.48 -18.41 8.80
N GLU A 22 8.52 -19.42 9.66
CA GLU A 22 7.35 -19.95 10.36
C GLU A 22 6.66 -18.88 11.23
N SER A 23 7.44 -18.05 11.93
CA SER A 23 6.89 -17.00 12.81
C SER A 23 6.09 -15.95 12.04
N ALA A 24 6.55 -15.59 10.83
CA ALA A 24 5.85 -14.64 9.98
C ALA A 24 4.51 -15.23 9.47
N ILE A 25 4.50 -16.51 9.10
CA ILE A 25 3.25 -17.19 8.70
C ILE A 25 2.26 -17.28 9.85
N LYS A 26 2.73 -17.61 11.05
CA LYS A 26 1.87 -17.72 12.21
C LYS A 26 1.16 -16.39 12.50
N GLY A 27 1.89 -15.28 12.48
CA GLY A 27 1.30 -13.95 12.65
C GLY A 27 0.29 -13.60 11.55
N LEU A 28 0.57 -13.95 10.30
CA LEU A 28 -0.38 -13.75 9.20
C LEU A 28 -1.66 -14.60 9.38
N GLN A 29 -1.54 -15.84 9.84
CA GLN A 29 -2.69 -16.70 10.11
C GLN A 29 -3.55 -16.15 11.26
N GLU A 30 -2.95 -15.64 12.33
CA GLU A 30 -3.64 -15.01 13.47
C GLU A 30 -4.45 -13.77 13.05
N ILE A 31 -3.94 -12.98 12.09
CA ILE A 31 -4.66 -11.82 11.53
C ILE A 31 -5.93 -12.25 10.76
N GLY A 32 -5.91 -13.46 10.19
CA GLY A 32 -6.96 -14.03 9.36
C GLY A 32 -6.71 -13.83 7.86
N LYS A 33 -6.65 -14.93 7.11
CA LYS A 33 -6.33 -14.98 5.67
C LYS A 33 -7.20 -14.05 4.81
N GLN A 34 -8.46 -13.86 5.15
CA GLN A 34 -9.39 -12.97 4.46
C GLN A 34 -8.98 -11.49 4.47
N LYS A 35 -8.12 -11.07 5.40
CA LYS A 35 -7.68 -9.68 5.52
C LYS A 35 -6.52 -9.34 4.60
N TRP A 36 -5.68 -10.31 4.25
CA TRP A 36 -4.43 -10.10 3.52
C TRP A 36 -4.26 -10.97 2.27
N ALA A 37 -4.87 -12.16 2.22
CA ALA A 37 -4.82 -13.03 1.06
C ALA A 37 -5.98 -12.74 0.10
N ILE A 38 -5.64 -12.30 -1.12
CA ILE A 38 -6.62 -11.98 -2.18
C ILE A 38 -7.56 -13.16 -2.42
N ALA A 39 -7.00 -14.35 -2.58
CA ALA A 39 -7.74 -15.59 -2.86
C ALA A 39 -8.79 -15.95 -1.80
N ASN A 40 -8.68 -15.42 -0.58
CA ASN A 40 -9.61 -15.67 0.53
C ASN A 40 -10.38 -14.39 0.93
N SER A 41 -10.25 -13.29 0.20
CA SER A 41 -10.93 -12.03 0.51
C SER A 41 -12.43 -12.13 0.17
N PRO A 42 -13.35 -11.73 1.06
CA PRO A 42 -14.79 -11.75 0.81
C PRO A 42 -15.23 -10.72 -0.24
N CYS A 43 -14.36 -9.73 -0.51
CA CYS A 43 -14.58 -8.68 -1.50
C CYS A 43 -13.49 -8.73 -2.57
N THR A 44 -13.83 -8.41 -3.82
CA THR A 44 -12.88 -8.38 -4.91
C THR A 44 -11.92 -7.20 -4.77
N ARG A 45 -10.66 -7.48 -4.45
CA ARG A 45 -9.62 -6.45 -4.28
C ARG A 45 -8.83 -6.29 -5.58
N PHE A 46 -9.29 -5.40 -6.46
CA PHE A 46 -8.64 -5.14 -7.74
C PHE A 46 -7.42 -4.20 -7.63
N ASN A 47 -7.53 -3.13 -6.81
CA ASN A 47 -6.54 -2.03 -6.80
C ASN A 47 -5.80 -1.83 -5.46
N THR A 48 -6.35 -2.32 -4.35
CA THR A 48 -5.82 -2.08 -2.99
C THR A 48 -4.57 -2.91 -2.64
N LEU A 49 -4.06 -3.70 -3.58
CA LEU A 49 -2.90 -4.59 -3.40
C LEU A 49 -1.61 -4.09 -4.03
N THR A 50 -1.65 -2.93 -4.69
CA THR A 50 -0.41 -2.34 -5.18
C THR A 50 0.29 -1.67 -4.01
N SER A 51 1.25 -2.38 -3.42
CA SER A 51 2.16 -1.83 -2.41
C SER A 51 2.70 -0.49 -2.87
N ASN A 52 2.98 -0.33 -4.18
CA ASN A 52 3.44 0.89 -4.81
C ASN A 52 2.67 2.16 -4.39
N ASN A 53 1.34 2.12 -4.29
CA ASN A 53 0.57 3.31 -3.90
C ASN A 53 0.75 3.63 -2.41
N VAL A 54 0.69 2.61 -1.56
CA VAL A 54 0.87 2.76 -0.11
C VAL A 54 2.31 3.10 0.24
N GLU A 55 3.29 2.48 -0.42
CA GLU A 55 4.73 2.72 -0.29
C GLU A 55 5.11 4.11 -0.81
N SER A 56 4.57 4.55 -1.94
CA SER A 56 4.79 5.90 -2.47
C SER A 56 4.26 6.96 -1.51
N VAL A 57 3.05 6.76 -0.97
CA VAL A 57 2.48 7.65 0.06
C VAL A 57 3.32 7.60 1.34
N ASN A 58 3.67 6.41 1.82
CA ASN A 58 4.50 6.26 3.02
C ASN A 58 5.84 6.96 2.85
N CYS A 59 6.55 6.73 1.74
CA CYS A 59 7.83 7.36 1.44
C CYS A 59 7.72 8.89 1.36
N ALA A 60 6.66 9.41 0.74
CA ALA A 60 6.42 10.85 0.65
C ALA A 60 6.09 11.49 2.00
N LEU A 61 5.63 10.70 2.99
CA LEU A 61 5.20 11.17 4.30
C LEU A 61 6.13 10.74 5.45
N THR A 62 7.18 9.95 5.20
CA THR A 62 8.06 9.41 6.26
C THR A 62 8.60 10.50 7.18
N GLY A 63 9.05 11.64 6.62
CA GLY A 63 9.56 12.76 7.42
C GLY A 63 8.48 13.65 8.05
N ILE A 64 7.23 13.58 7.56
CA ILE A 64 6.11 14.39 8.08
C ILE A 64 5.49 13.70 9.30
N ARG A 65 5.52 12.36 9.35
CA ARG A 65 4.95 11.56 10.45
C ARG A 65 5.66 11.71 11.79
N SER A 66 6.89 12.25 11.82
CA SER A 66 7.58 12.54 13.07
C SER A 66 7.10 13.83 13.76
N LEU A 67 6.23 14.60 13.12
CA LEU A 67 5.66 15.82 13.68
C LEU A 67 4.50 15.50 14.65
N PRO A 68 4.21 16.39 15.62
CA PRO A 68 2.95 16.37 16.37
C PRO A 68 1.74 16.28 15.44
N ILE A 69 0.66 15.62 15.87
CA ILE A 69 -0.47 15.23 15.01
C ILE A 69 -1.04 16.41 14.20
N LEU A 70 -1.22 17.58 14.82
CA LEU A 70 -1.75 18.76 14.14
C LEU A 70 -0.78 19.29 13.06
N ASP A 71 0.51 19.34 13.38
CA ASP A 71 1.55 19.79 12.44
C ASP A 71 1.71 18.81 11.27
N CYS A 72 1.59 17.51 11.55
CA CYS A 72 1.59 16.45 10.55
C CYS A 72 0.44 16.63 9.55
N LEU A 73 -0.79 16.90 10.02
CA LEU A 73 -1.96 17.12 9.17
C LEU A 73 -1.79 18.36 8.28
N ILE A 74 -1.35 19.48 8.85
CA ILE A 74 -1.11 20.72 8.12
C ILE A 74 -0.03 20.52 7.03
N GLU A 75 1.04 19.80 7.34
CA GLU A 75 2.12 19.60 6.38
C GLU A 75 1.76 18.58 5.29
N ILE A 76 0.88 17.61 5.58
CA ILE A 76 0.26 16.75 4.56
C ILE A 76 -0.55 17.61 3.58
N GLU A 77 -1.44 18.48 4.08
CA GLU A 77 -2.26 19.36 3.22
C GLU A 77 -1.39 20.24 2.33
N ARG A 78 -0.37 20.87 2.90
CA ARG A 78 0.59 21.70 2.14
C ARG A 78 1.33 20.90 1.07
N ASN A 79 1.76 19.68 1.39
CA ASN A 79 2.45 18.80 0.43
C ASN A 79 1.52 18.44 -0.75
N VAL A 80 0.26 18.10 -0.47
CA VAL A 80 -0.73 17.81 -1.51
C VAL A 80 -0.98 19.04 -2.38
N ALA A 81 -1.19 20.22 -1.77
CA ALA A 81 -1.41 21.46 -2.50
C ALA A 81 -0.22 21.83 -3.40
N ARG A 82 1.02 21.73 -2.90
CA ARG A 82 2.25 21.98 -3.68
C ARG A 82 2.34 21.05 -4.90
N LYS A 83 2.14 19.75 -4.69
CA LYS A 83 2.17 18.77 -5.79
C LYS A 83 1.08 19.00 -6.83
N TRP A 84 -0.10 19.45 -6.40
CA TRP A 84 -1.18 19.81 -7.33
C TRP A 84 -0.77 21.02 -8.18
N MET A 85 -0.29 22.10 -7.56
CA MET A 85 0.20 23.29 -8.27
C MET A 85 1.33 22.99 -9.25
N GLU A 86 2.28 22.13 -8.88
CA GLU A 86 3.36 21.69 -9.77
C GLU A 86 2.84 20.93 -11.00
N LYS A 87 1.80 20.09 -10.82
CA LYS A 87 1.18 19.37 -11.93
C LYS A 87 0.42 20.31 -12.85
N THR A 88 -0.35 21.26 -12.31
CA THR A 88 -1.08 22.25 -13.10
C THR A 88 -0.13 23.11 -13.90
N LYS A 89 0.94 23.64 -13.27
CA LYS A 89 1.99 24.40 -13.98
C LYS A 89 2.63 23.59 -15.10
N LYS A 90 2.88 22.30 -14.90
CA LYS A 90 3.39 21.43 -15.96
C LYS A 90 2.36 21.30 -17.09
N ALA A 91 1.09 21.03 -16.78
CA ALA A 91 0.03 20.92 -17.79
C ALA A 91 -0.10 22.21 -18.65
N ASP A 92 0.01 23.38 -18.02
CA ASP A 92 0.02 24.67 -18.70
C ASP A 92 1.23 24.81 -19.65
N ILE A 93 2.44 24.43 -19.20
CA ILE A 93 3.67 24.44 -20.02
C ILE A 93 3.55 23.51 -21.22
N TRP A 94 2.86 22.37 -21.06
CA TRP A 94 2.65 21.40 -22.13
C TRP A 94 1.43 21.72 -23.01
N GLY A 95 0.69 22.80 -22.75
CA GLY A 95 -0.48 23.22 -23.54
C GLY A 95 -1.66 22.24 -23.48
N VAL A 96 -1.78 21.47 -22.40
CA VAL A 96 -2.79 20.41 -22.22
C VAL A 96 -3.77 20.70 -21.08
N SER A 97 -3.82 21.95 -20.60
CA SER A 97 -4.73 22.42 -19.54
C SER A 97 -6.17 22.56 -20.02
#